data_AF-A0A431U330-F1
#
_entry.id   AF-A0A431U330-F1
#
_cell.length_a   1.000
_cell.length_b   1.000
_cell.length_c   1.000
_cell.angle_alpha   90.00
_cell.angle_beta   90.00
_cell.angle_gamma   90.00
#
_symmetry.space_group_name_H-M   'P 1'
#
loop_
_entity.id
_entity.type
_entity.pdbx_description
1 polymer ?
#
loop_
_entity_poly.entity_id
_entity_poly.type
_entity_poly.pdbx_seq_one_letter_code
_entity_poly.pdbx_strand_id
1 'polypeptide(L)'
;MKALLPLAGALLAAPVLAPPPSTPAPLTVQQERDQLYAWLAYAVVYQDWQTTAQRDSSRGFNIGSVLVNADGYVVHWGRNSVNATRNQTQHGEVRLIQSYLERTRQYALPGYTIYTTLEPCAMCSGMMTLTQVTRTVFGQRDPDYGAALQRLQLDSRACSPAGYGPYPRTVQVSQAPDAISSAIDSAYARYRGKRIVDFLAAPATRVLYARAAARMQRYRAQYPANQVRLDSARRFLARLPQ
;
A
#
# COMPACT_ATOMS: atom_id res chain seq x y z
N MET A 1 -44.73 41.23 -14.08
CA MET A 1 -44.64 40.79 -12.67
C MET A 1 -45.10 39.35 -12.59
N LYS A 2 -44.18 38.37 -12.57
CA LYS A 2 -44.50 36.94 -12.38
C LYS A 2 -44.17 36.59 -10.93
N ALA A 3 -45.18 36.11 -10.20
CA ALA A 3 -45.05 35.69 -8.80
C ALA A 3 -44.26 34.37 -8.72
N LEU A 4 -43.25 34.33 -7.85
CA LEU A 4 -42.57 33.11 -7.43
C LEU A 4 -43.40 32.45 -6.31
N LEU A 5 -43.83 31.21 -6.52
CA LEU A 5 -44.27 30.32 -5.43
C LEU A 5 -43.05 29.73 -4.72
N PRO A 6 -43.04 29.61 -3.38
CA PRO A 6 -41.99 28.88 -2.67
C PRO A 6 -42.30 27.38 -2.67
N LEU A 7 -41.32 26.57 -3.07
CA LEU A 7 -41.32 25.12 -2.85
C LEU A 7 -40.91 24.84 -1.40
N ALA A 8 -41.86 24.45 -0.56
CA ALA A 8 -41.58 23.91 0.78
C ALA A 8 -41.14 22.44 0.64
N GLY A 9 -39.82 22.21 0.61
CA GLY A 9 -39.25 20.87 0.72
C GLY A 9 -39.25 20.41 2.18
N ALA A 10 -40.01 19.37 2.50
CA ALA A 10 -39.97 18.72 3.79
C ALA A 10 -38.60 18.04 3.99
N LEU A 11 -37.82 18.48 4.98
CA LEU A 11 -36.62 17.75 5.42
C LEU A 11 -37.06 16.45 6.08
N LEU A 12 -36.93 15.32 5.37
CA LEU A 12 -36.94 14.00 5.99
C LEU A 12 -35.65 13.86 6.81
N ALA A 13 -35.80 13.76 8.13
CA ALA A 13 -34.70 13.44 9.02
C ALA A 13 -34.07 12.10 8.60
N ALA A 14 -32.77 12.11 8.30
CA ALA A 14 -32.04 10.89 7.99
C ALA A 14 -32.13 9.92 9.17
N PRO A 15 -32.36 8.61 8.95
CA PRO A 15 -32.42 7.65 10.03
C PRO A 15 -31.10 7.65 10.80
N VAL A 16 -31.20 7.78 12.13
CA VAL A 16 -30.06 7.66 13.04
C VAL A 16 -29.51 6.24 12.88
N LEU A 17 -28.35 6.10 12.23
CA LEU A 17 -27.66 4.82 12.12
C LEU A 17 -27.36 4.30 13.53
N ALA A 18 -27.71 3.02 13.77
CA ALA A 18 -27.33 2.33 14.98
C ALA A 18 -25.81 2.41 15.19
N PRO A 19 -25.33 2.56 16.44
CA PRO A 19 -23.90 2.58 16.72
C PRO A 19 -23.27 1.27 16.22
N PRO A 20 -22.10 1.34 15.55
CA PRO A 20 -21.43 0.15 15.05
C PRO A 20 -21.10 -0.81 16.21
N PRO A 21 -21.17 -2.13 15.99
CA PRO A 21 -20.87 -3.11 17.04
C PRO A 21 -19.47 -2.89 17.62
N SER A 22 -19.36 -3.01 18.94
CA SER A 22 -18.19 -2.65 19.75
C SER A 22 -16.97 -3.57 19.58
N THR A 23 -17.10 -4.67 18.84
CA THR A 23 -15.99 -5.56 18.49
C THR A 23 -16.01 -5.79 16.98
N PRO A 24 -14.96 -5.42 16.23
CA PRO A 24 -14.91 -5.67 14.80
C PRO A 24 -14.97 -7.18 14.54
N ALA A 25 -15.71 -7.57 13.50
CA ALA A 25 -15.77 -8.96 13.06
C ALA A 25 -14.36 -9.52 12.82
N PRO A 26 -14.13 -10.82 13.08
CA PRO A 26 -12.83 -11.43 12.81
C PRO A 26 -12.45 -11.25 11.33
N LEU A 27 -11.17 -10.98 11.07
CA LEU A 27 -10.65 -10.88 9.72
C LEU A 27 -10.89 -12.20 8.98
N THR A 28 -11.23 -12.15 7.69
CA THR A 28 -11.19 -13.33 6.83
C THR A 28 -9.75 -13.87 6.68
N VAL A 29 -9.60 -15.11 6.20
CA VAL A 29 -8.28 -15.71 5.89
C VAL A 29 -7.43 -14.79 5.00
N GLN A 30 -8.03 -14.18 3.97
CA GLN A 30 -7.33 -13.28 3.06
C GLN A 30 -6.98 -11.95 3.74
N GLN A 31 -7.87 -11.37 4.55
CA GLN A 31 -7.60 -10.12 5.25
C GLN A 31 -6.51 -10.28 6.31
N GLU A 32 -6.50 -11.40 7.05
CA GLU A 32 -5.38 -11.69 7.96
C GLU A 32 -4.07 -11.81 7.17
N ARG A 33 -4.06 -12.53 6.04
CA ARG A 33 -2.87 -12.62 5.18
C ARG A 33 -2.41 -11.24 4.69
N ASP A 34 -3.35 -10.40 4.29
CA ASP A 34 -3.05 -9.05 3.80
C ASP A 34 -2.45 -8.17 4.91
N GLN A 35 -2.97 -8.27 6.14
CA GLN A 35 -2.39 -7.64 7.32
C GLN A 35 -0.95 -8.12 7.60
N LEU A 36 -0.70 -9.43 7.55
CA LEU A 36 0.63 -9.99 7.83
C LEU A 36 1.68 -9.47 6.85
N TYR A 37 1.35 -9.43 5.56
CA TYR A 37 2.28 -8.97 4.54
C TYR A 37 2.41 -7.44 4.46
N ALA A 38 1.39 -6.69 4.89
CA ALA A 38 1.55 -5.25 5.15
C ALA A 38 2.56 -4.99 6.27
N TRP A 39 2.49 -5.74 7.38
CA TRP A 39 3.49 -5.64 8.45
C TRP A 39 4.88 -6.07 8.00
N LEU A 40 4.99 -7.09 7.15
CA LEU A 40 6.27 -7.46 6.55
C LEU A 40 6.84 -6.31 5.72
N ALA A 41 6.04 -5.65 4.87
CA ALA A 41 6.51 -4.50 4.09
C ALA A 41 7.06 -3.38 4.99
N TYR A 42 6.37 -3.05 6.09
CA TYR A 42 6.87 -2.09 7.08
C TYR A 42 8.16 -2.59 7.75
N ALA A 43 8.26 -3.87 8.09
CA ALA A 43 9.45 -4.44 8.72
C ALA A 43 10.68 -4.41 7.79
N VAL A 44 10.49 -4.65 6.48
CA VAL A 44 11.55 -4.53 5.46
C VAL A 44 12.12 -3.12 5.39
N VAL A 45 11.27 -2.10 5.52
CA VAL A 45 11.72 -0.69 5.56
C VAL A 45 12.35 -0.36 6.91
N TYR A 46 11.81 -0.89 8.01
CA TYR A 46 12.29 -0.61 9.36
C TYR A 46 13.70 -1.16 9.64
N GLN A 47 14.07 -2.31 9.06
CA GLN A 47 15.41 -2.89 9.22
C GLN A 47 16.53 -1.97 8.72
N ASP A 48 16.24 -1.15 7.70
CA ASP A 48 17.15 -0.19 7.08
C ASP A 48 16.51 1.21 7.13
N TRP A 49 16.18 1.62 8.36
CA TRP A 49 15.51 2.90 8.58
C TRP A 49 16.47 4.07 8.37
N GLN A 50 16.06 5.03 7.55
CA GLN A 50 16.81 6.27 7.33
C GLN A 50 16.11 7.46 7.99
N THR A 51 16.86 8.26 8.75
CA THR A 51 16.38 9.57 9.23
C THR A 51 16.40 10.61 8.10
N THR A 52 15.72 11.74 8.30
CA THR A 52 15.75 12.86 7.34
C THR A 52 17.17 13.31 7.02
N ALA A 53 18.08 13.30 8.00
CA ALA A 53 19.47 13.70 7.81
C ALA A 53 20.28 12.71 6.95
N GLN A 54 19.94 11.41 6.97
CA GLN A 54 20.65 10.37 6.23
C GLN A 54 20.09 10.18 4.81
N ARG A 55 18.77 10.34 4.68
CA ARG A 55 17.98 10.02 3.48
C ARG A 55 18.62 10.52 2.18
N ASP A 56 19.03 11.78 2.16
CA ASP A 56 19.50 12.46 0.94
C ASP A 56 20.87 11.92 0.47
N SER A 57 21.63 11.30 1.38
CA SER A 57 22.95 10.69 1.11
C SER A 57 22.93 9.15 1.02
N SER A 58 21.77 8.52 1.18
CA SER A 58 21.64 7.05 1.25
C SER A 58 20.63 6.56 0.20
N ARG A 59 19.84 5.53 0.50
CA ARG A 59 18.90 4.88 -0.43
C ARG A 59 17.93 5.89 -1.03
N GLY A 60 17.26 6.66 -0.18
CA GLY A 60 16.09 7.44 -0.54
C GLY A 60 14.98 7.27 0.49
N PHE A 61 13.73 7.39 0.07
CA PHE A 61 12.60 7.46 0.97
C PHE A 61 12.34 6.15 1.73
N ASN A 62 11.77 6.22 2.94
CA ASN A 62 11.35 5.06 3.73
C ASN A 62 10.05 4.46 3.15
N ILE A 63 10.13 3.97 1.92
CA ILE A 63 9.05 3.30 1.19
C ILE A 63 9.61 1.99 0.69
N GLY A 64 8.84 0.92 0.85
CA GLY A 64 9.25 -0.41 0.43
C GLY A 64 8.06 -1.33 0.19
N SER A 65 8.36 -2.47 -0.41
CA SER A 65 7.36 -3.40 -0.89
C SER A 65 7.85 -4.84 -0.80
N VAL A 66 6.92 -5.79 -0.72
CA VAL A 66 7.19 -7.23 -0.80
C VAL A 66 6.28 -7.91 -1.83
N LEU A 67 6.83 -8.92 -2.50
CA LEU A 67 6.17 -9.67 -3.56
C LEU A 67 5.76 -11.02 -3.02
N VAL A 68 4.48 -11.35 -3.17
CA VAL A 68 3.90 -12.62 -2.75
C VAL A 68 3.39 -13.36 -3.99
N ASN A 69 3.79 -14.62 -4.15
CA ASN A 69 3.39 -15.44 -5.28
C ASN A 69 1.93 -15.96 -5.15
N ALA A 70 1.46 -16.66 -6.18
CA ALA A 70 0.09 -17.22 -6.20
C ALA A 70 -0.20 -18.19 -5.05
N ASP A 71 0.81 -18.91 -4.55
CA ASP A 71 0.71 -19.81 -3.40
C ASP A 71 0.64 -19.06 -2.05
N GLY A 72 0.80 -17.74 -2.07
CA GLY A 72 0.72 -16.88 -0.91
C GLY A 72 2.01 -16.86 -0.08
N TYR A 73 3.18 -17.13 -0.68
CA TYR A 73 4.49 -16.99 -0.05
C TYR A 73 5.22 -15.75 -0.53
N VAL A 74 5.88 -15.03 0.38
CA VAL A 74 6.81 -13.96 0.00
C VAL A 74 8.01 -14.55 -0.75
N VAL A 75 8.30 -13.97 -1.91
CA VAL A 75 9.38 -14.41 -2.81
C VAL A 75 10.40 -13.32 -3.08
N HIS A 76 10.05 -12.05 -2.90
CA HIS A 76 10.95 -10.92 -3.17
C HIS A 76 10.58 -9.66 -2.40
N TRP A 77 11.45 -8.66 -2.44
CA TRP A 77 11.28 -7.38 -1.77
C TRP A 77 11.93 -6.24 -2.56
N GLY A 78 11.58 -5.01 -2.23
CA GLY A 78 12.23 -3.82 -2.75
C GLY A 78 12.09 -2.64 -1.79
N ARG A 79 13.08 -1.75 -1.78
CA ARG A 79 13.05 -0.47 -1.07
C ARG A 79 13.37 0.64 -2.07
N ASN A 80 12.79 1.83 -1.87
CA ASN A 80 13.06 2.99 -2.71
C ASN A 80 14.58 3.31 -2.72
N SER A 81 15.19 3.53 -3.89
CA SER A 81 16.61 3.83 -4.01
C SER A 81 16.90 5.08 -4.85
N VAL A 82 15.99 6.04 -4.91
CA VAL A 82 16.07 7.16 -5.87
C VAL A 82 17.33 8.00 -5.67
N ASN A 83 17.78 8.18 -4.42
CA ASN A 83 18.97 8.96 -4.11
C ASN A 83 20.24 8.19 -4.42
N ALA A 84 20.35 6.94 -3.94
CA ALA A 84 21.52 6.08 -4.17
C ALA A 84 21.79 5.83 -5.65
N THR A 85 20.73 5.74 -6.46
CA THR A 85 20.84 5.51 -7.91
C THR A 85 20.82 6.78 -8.74
N ARG A 86 20.56 7.94 -8.13
CA ARG A 86 20.29 9.20 -8.82
C ARG A 86 19.25 9.05 -9.94
N ASN A 87 18.23 8.24 -9.67
CA ASN A 87 17.19 7.91 -10.64
C ASN A 87 15.82 7.89 -9.95
N GLN A 88 14.97 8.85 -10.30
CA GLN A 88 13.65 9.02 -9.71
C GLN A 88 12.70 7.85 -9.98
N THR A 89 12.98 7.01 -10.99
CA THR A 89 12.14 5.84 -11.27
C THR A 89 12.34 4.71 -10.26
N GLN A 90 13.39 4.76 -9.43
CA GLN A 90 13.80 3.65 -8.57
C GLN A 90 13.00 3.59 -7.26
N HIS A 91 11.67 3.53 -7.39
CA HIS A 91 10.73 3.31 -6.28
C HIS A 91 10.79 1.87 -5.76
N GLY A 92 10.24 1.62 -4.57
CA GLY A 92 10.27 0.30 -3.94
C GLY A 92 9.62 -0.79 -4.81
N GLU A 93 8.49 -0.47 -5.44
CA GLU A 93 7.77 -1.34 -6.35
C GLU A 93 8.56 -1.60 -7.64
N VAL A 94 9.19 -0.56 -8.21
CA VAL A 94 10.02 -0.67 -9.42
C VAL A 94 11.20 -1.58 -9.18
N ARG A 95 11.96 -1.33 -8.11
CA ARG A 95 13.08 -2.19 -7.73
C ARG A 95 12.64 -3.63 -7.53
N LEU A 96 11.52 -3.84 -6.83
CA LEU A 96 10.98 -5.16 -6.56
C LEU A 96 10.65 -5.90 -7.86
N ILE A 97 9.87 -5.29 -8.76
CA ILE A 97 9.44 -5.95 -10.00
C ILE A 97 10.65 -6.20 -10.89
N GLN A 98 11.47 -5.19 -11.17
CA GLN A 98 12.62 -5.32 -12.08
C GLN A 98 13.59 -6.39 -11.61
N SER A 99 14.06 -6.30 -10.36
CA SER A 99 15.05 -7.25 -9.85
C SER A 99 14.50 -8.68 -9.74
N TYR A 100 13.20 -8.87 -9.48
CA TYR A 100 12.59 -10.19 -9.48
C TYR A 100 12.47 -10.78 -10.88
N LEU A 101 11.99 -10.01 -11.87
CA LEU A 101 11.87 -10.46 -13.25
C LEU A 101 13.25 -10.74 -13.87
N GLU A 102 14.25 -9.89 -13.63
CA GLU A 102 15.63 -10.11 -14.07
C GLU A 102 16.22 -11.40 -13.48
N ARG A 103 16.03 -11.63 -12.16
CA ARG A 103 16.57 -12.80 -11.47
C ARG A 103 15.89 -14.10 -11.89
N THR A 104 14.58 -14.07 -12.09
CA THR A 104 13.78 -15.28 -12.39
C THR A 104 13.56 -15.52 -13.88
N ARG A 105 13.95 -14.54 -14.73
CA ARG A 105 13.70 -14.53 -16.17
C ARG A 105 12.21 -14.69 -16.52
N GLN A 106 11.33 -14.28 -15.61
CA GLN A 106 9.89 -14.21 -15.88
C GLN A 106 9.57 -12.95 -16.68
N TYR A 107 8.50 -13.03 -17.48
CA TYR A 107 8.02 -11.91 -18.27
C TYR A 107 6.93 -11.09 -17.56
N ALA A 108 6.10 -11.76 -16.76
CA ALA A 108 4.94 -11.18 -16.08
C ALA A 108 4.67 -11.89 -14.75
N LEU A 109 3.75 -11.32 -13.96
CA LEU A 109 3.45 -11.72 -12.58
C LEU A 109 1.96 -12.05 -12.35
N PRO A 110 1.32 -12.89 -13.18
CA PRO A 110 -0.06 -13.31 -12.93
C PRO A 110 -0.16 -14.13 -11.64
N GLY A 111 -1.20 -13.86 -10.84
CA GLY A 111 -1.43 -14.47 -9.53
C GLY A 111 -0.61 -13.85 -8.39
N TYR A 112 0.33 -12.94 -8.67
CA TYR A 112 1.14 -12.31 -7.63
C TYR A 112 0.40 -11.13 -6.97
N THR A 113 0.72 -10.90 -5.71
CA THR A 113 0.29 -9.73 -4.94
C THR A 113 1.50 -8.91 -4.50
N ILE A 114 1.45 -7.59 -4.70
CA ILE A 114 2.42 -6.65 -4.12
C ILE A 114 1.84 -6.04 -2.85
N TYR A 115 2.60 -6.08 -1.77
CA TYR A 115 2.29 -5.33 -0.54
C TYR A 115 3.27 -4.17 -0.44
N THR A 116 2.78 -2.93 -0.40
CA THR A 116 3.63 -1.73 -0.39
C THR A 116 3.27 -0.81 0.78
N THR A 117 4.26 -0.14 1.37
CA THR A 117 4.04 0.69 2.57
C THR A 117 3.31 2.00 2.28
N LEU A 118 3.35 2.47 1.04
CA LEU A 118 2.68 3.69 0.56
C LEU A 118 1.87 3.38 -0.70
N GLU A 119 0.72 4.00 -0.86
CA GLU A 119 -0.12 3.85 -2.05
C GLU A 119 0.67 4.10 -3.35
N PRO A 120 0.60 3.19 -4.35
CA PRO A 120 1.45 3.28 -5.53
C PRO A 120 1.08 4.48 -6.40
N CYS A 121 2.10 5.20 -6.87
CA CYS A 121 1.94 6.30 -7.82
C CYS A 121 1.68 5.81 -9.25
N ALA A 122 1.36 6.74 -10.16
CA ALA A 122 1.06 6.44 -11.57
C ALA A 122 2.11 5.56 -12.28
N MET A 123 3.41 5.81 -12.04
CA MET A 123 4.49 5.01 -12.62
C MET A 123 4.46 3.57 -12.11
N CYS A 124 4.41 3.39 -10.78
CA CYS A 124 4.38 2.05 -10.17
C CYS A 124 3.11 1.31 -10.58
N SER A 125 1.95 1.97 -10.58
CA SER A 125 0.67 1.42 -11.03
C SER A 125 0.70 0.98 -12.49
N GLY A 126 1.20 1.82 -13.40
CA GLY A 126 1.33 1.45 -14.82
C GLY A 126 2.25 0.24 -15.01
N MET A 127 3.37 0.20 -14.29
CA MET A 127 4.27 -0.96 -14.33
C MET A 127 3.59 -2.24 -13.80
N MET A 128 2.89 -2.17 -12.66
CA MET A 128 2.11 -3.31 -12.13
C MET A 128 1.12 -3.85 -13.16
N THR A 129 0.38 -2.94 -13.80
CA THR A 129 -0.60 -3.25 -14.84
C THR A 129 0.06 -3.90 -16.07
N LEU A 130 1.21 -3.39 -16.53
CA LEU A 130 1.93 -3.93 -17.67
C LEU A 130 2.53 -5.31 -17.36
N THR A 131 3.02 -5.52 -16.14
CA THR A 131 3.54 -6.82 -15.68
C THR A 131 2.45 -7.76 -15.16
N GLN A 132 1.17 -7.41 -15.30
CA GLN A 132 0.03 -8.27 -14.95
C GLN A 132 -0.03 -8.72 -13.49
N VAL A 133 0.44 -7.86 -12.57
CA VAL A 133 0.25 -8.09 -11.13
C VAL A 133 -1.24 -8.17 -10.83
N THR A 134 -1.69 -9.20 -10.12
CA THR A 134 -3.13 -9.41 -9.90
C THR A 134 -3.70 -8.49 -8.83
N ARG A 135 -2.95 -8.30 -7.73
CA ARG A 135 -3.40 -7.50 -6.59
C ARG A 135 -2.28 -6.61 -6.07
N THR A 136 -2.63 -5.44 -5.57
CA THR A 136 -1.77 -4.64 -4.71
C THR A 136 -2.50 -4.26 -3.44
N VAL A 137 -1.81 -4.38 -2.31
CA VAL A 137 -2.31 -3.97 -1.01
C VAL A 137 -1.35 -2.93 -0.45
N PHE A 138 -1.85 -1.72 -0.18
CA PHE A 138 -1.01 -0.63 0.30
C PHE A 138 -1.28 -0.28 1.76
N GLY A 139 -0.27 0.26 2.44
CA GLY A 139 -0.33 0.71 3.81
C GLY A 139 -0.93 2.10 3.97
N GLN A 140 -0.08 3.13 3.86
CA GLN A 140 -0.46 4.53 3.96
C GLN A 140 -1.05 5.06 2.64
N ARG A 141 -2.10 5.89 2.71
CA ARG A 141 -2.63 6.61 1.53
C ARG A 141 -1.71 7.74 1.10
N ASP A 142 -1.58 7.93 -0.22
CA ASP A 142 -0.84 9.05 -0.77
C ASP A 142 -1.83 10.09 -1.33
N PRO A 143 -1.98 11.28 -0.70
CA PRO A 143 -2.95 12.28 -1.14
C PRO A 143 -2.60 12.91 -2.49
N ASP A 144 -1.32 12.92 -2.86
CA ASP A 144 -0.82 13.65 -4.03
C ASP A 144 -0.71 12.72 -5.24
N TYR A 145 -0.28 11.47 -5.00
CA TYR A 145 0.05 10.52 -6.06
C TYR A 145 -0.78 9.22 -6.04
N GLY A 146 -1.53 8.96 -4.96
CA GLY A 146 -2.37 7.78 -4.78
C GLY A 146 -3.60 7.77 -5.69
N ALA A 147 -4.44 6.74 -5.62
CA ALA A 147 -5.57 6.45 -6.52
C ALA A 147 -5.21 6.19 -8.00
N ALA A 148 -3.95 5.95 -8.32
CA ALA A 148 -3.50 5.80 -9.70
C ALA A 148 -4.08 4.57 -10.43
N LEU A 149 -4.20 3.43 -9.74
CA LEU A 149 -4.84 2.24 -10.31
C LEU A 149 -6.33 2.47 -10.61
N GLN A 150 -7.02 3.20 -9.74
CA GLN A 150 -8.41 3.60 -9.95
C GLN A 150 -8.53 4.56 -11.14
N ARG A 151 -7.59 5.51 -11.28
CA ARG A 151 -7.56 6.42 -12.44
C ARG A 151 -7.38 5.69 -13.78
N LEU A 152 -6.59 4.61 -13.81
CA LEU A 152 -6.46 3.76 -15.00
C LEU A 152 -7.78 3.05 -15.38
N GLN A 153 -8.73 2.96 -14.45
CA GLN A 153 -10.04 2.34 -14.67
C GLN A 153 -11.16 3.36 -14.94
N LEU A 154 -10.85 4.66 -15.01
CA LEU A 154 -11.84 5.67 -15.37
C LEU A 154 -12.20 5.56 -16.85
N ASP A 155 -13.51 5.57 -17.13
CA ASP A 155 -14.02 5.71 -18.49
C ASP A 155 -14.19 7.18 -18.83
N SER A 156 -13.19 7.75 -19.50
CA SER A 156 -13.20 9.17 -19.86
C SER A 156 -14.15 9.51 -21.02
N ARG A 157 -14.77 8.50 -21.67
CA ARG A 157 -15.79 8.72 -22.71
C ARG A 157 -17.06 9.36 -22.15
N ALA A 158 -17.31 9.20 -20.85
CA ALA A 158 -18.40 9.89 -20.15
C ALA A 158 -18.21 11.41 -20.10
N CYS A 159 -16.97 11.90 -20.24
CA CYS A 159 -16.65 13.33 -20.20
C CYS A 159 -16.45 13.94 -21.59
N SER A 160 -16.10 13.13 -22.59
CA SER A 160 -15.88 13.59 -23.98
C SER A 160 -16.05 12.44 -24.97
N PRO A 161 -16.69 12.65 -26.13
CA PRO A 161 -16.76 11.64 -27.20
C PRO A 161 -15.39 11.17 -27.71
N ALA A 162 -14.35 12.00 -27.57
CA ALA A 162 -12.96 11.67 -27.90
C ALA A 162 -12.19 11.02 -26.74
N GLY A 163 -12.88 10.69 -25.63
CA GLY A 163 -12.29 10.05 -24.48
C GLY A 163 -11.84 8.60 -24.74
N TYR A 164 -11.03 8.09 -23.82
CA TYR A 164 -10.55 6.71 -23.81
C TYR A 164 -11.38 5.88 -22.82
N GLY A 165 -11.63 4.62 -23.19
CA GLY A 165 -12.17 3.64 -22.25
C GLY A 165 -11.15 3.27 -21.16
N PRO A 166 -11.59 2.52 -20.13
CA PRO A 166 -10.71 2.01 -19.08
C PRO A 166 -9.53 1.22 -19.66
N TYR A 167 -8.37 1.29 -19.00
CA TYR A 167 -7.23 0.48 -19.39
C TYR A 167 -7.59 -1.02 -19.28
N PRO A 168 -7.32 -1.84 -20.31
CA PRO A 168 -7.90 -3.18 -20.44
C PRO A 168 -7.37 -4.19 -19.42
N ARG A 169 -6.20 -3.94 -18.83
CA ARG A 169 -5.64 -4.76 -17.75
C ARG A 169 -5.94 -4.12 -16.40
N THR A 170 -6.42 -4.92 -15.47
CA THR A 170 -6.79 -4.47 -14.13
C THR A 170 -5.84 -5.02 -13.08
N VAL A 171 -5.59 -4.24 -12.04
CA VAL A 171 -4.91 -4.68 -10.82
C VAL A 171 -5.86 -4.37 -9.68
N GLN A 172 -6.25 -5.39 -8.91
CA GLN A 172 -7.11 -5.16 -7.75
C GLN A 172 -6.32 -4.39 -6.70
N VAL A 173 -6.90 -3.31 -6.17
CA VAL A 173 -6.25 -2.44 -5.19
C VAL A 173 -7.09 -2.36 -3.92
N SER A 174 -6.43 -2.51 -2.78
CA SER A 174 -7.05 -2.30 -1.47
C SER A 174 -6.05 -1.74 -0.48
N GLN A 175 -6.53 -1.02 0.52
CA GLN A 175 -5.71 -0.67 1.67
C GLN A 175 -5.60 -1.89 2.61
N ALA A 176 -4.48 -2.03 3.31
CA ALA A 176 -4.27 -3.08 4.30
C ALA A 176 -5.32 -2.97 5.43
N PRO A 177 -5.99 -4.08 5.81
CA PRO A 177 -7.05 -4.08 6.82
C PRO A 177 -6.46 -4.14 8.24
N ASP A 178 -5.53 -3.25 8.57
CA ASP A 178 -4.77 -3.31 9.81
C ASP A 178 -4.68 -1.96 10.54
N ALA A 179 -4.62 -2.04 11.88
CA ALA A 179 -4.63 -0.86 12.73
C ALA A 179 -3.36 0.01 12.61
N ILE A 180 -2.24 -0.52 12.12
CA ILE A 180 -1.01 0.26 11.97
C ILE A 180 -1.13 1.16 10.75
N SER A 181 -1.62 0.65 9.62
CA SER A 181 -1.88 1.47 8.43
C SER A 181 -2.87 2.61 8.74
N SER A 182 -3.96 2.33 9.46
CA SER A 182 -4.89 3.39 9.91
C SER A 182 -4.26 4.38 10.89
N ALA A 183 -3.35 3.92 11.76
CA ALA A 183 -2.64 4.79 12.69
C ALA A 183 -1.63 5.69 11.98
N ILE A 184 -0.98 5.21 10.90
CA ILE A 184 -0.08 6.00 10.06
C ILE A 184 -0.87 7.09 9.33
N ASP A 185 -2.00 6.76 8.69
CA ASP A 185 -2.88 7.75 8.06
C ASP A 185 -3.35 8.81 9.08
N SER A 186 -3.77 8.38 10.27
CA SER A 186 -4.22 9.27 11.34
C SER A 186 -3.09 10.15 11.92
N ALA A 187 -1.85 9.65 11.91
CA ALA A 187 -0.68 10.43 12.30
C ALA A 187 -0.33 11.47 11.21
N TYR A 188 -0.40 11.08 9.94
CA TYR A 188 -0.17 11.99 8.81
C TYR A 188 -1.21 13.11 8.73
N ALA A 189 -2.49 12.81 8.99
CA ALA A 189 -3.56 13.82 9.04
C ALA A 189 -3.32 14.93 10.08
N ARG A 190 -2.53 14.64 11.13
CA ARG A 190 -2.14 15.62 12.16
C ARG A 190 -0.77 16.24 11.91
N TYR A 191 -0.02 15.72 10.94
CA TYR A 191 1.30 16.21 10.59
C TYR A 191 1.18 17.57 9.90
N ARG A 192 2.01 18.53 10.34
CA ARG A 192 1.98 19.93 9.84
C ARG A 192 3.01 20.21 8.75
N GLY A 193 3.85 19.24 8.40
CA GLY A 193 4.82 19.39 7.32
C GLY A 193 4.18 19.25 5.94
N LYS A 194 4.91 19.71 4.91
CA LYS A 194 4.38 19.84 3.54
C LYS A 194 4.42 18.55 2.72
N ARG A 195 5.38 17.65 2.98
CA ARG A 195 5.61 16.46 2.15
C ARG A 195 5.45 15.19 2.96
N ILE A 196 4.69 14.24 2.42
CA ILE A 196 4.53 12.89 3.00
C ILE A 196 5.88 12.18 3.21
N VAL A 197 6.85 12.40 2.32
CA VAL A 197 8.17 11.80 2.43
C VAL A 197 9.00 12.31 3.61
N ASP A 198 8.70 13.51 4.13
CA ASP A 198 9.33 14.03 5.34
C ASP A 198 8.67 13.43 6.58
N PHE A 199 7.34 13.24 6.54
CA PHE A 199 6.62 12.47 7.55
C PHE A 199 7.12 11.01 7.62
N LEU A 200 7.39 10.37 6.49
CA LEU A 200 7.90 9.00 6.43
C LEU A 200 9.31 8.83 6.98
N ALA A 201 10.05 9.92 7.19
CA ALA A 201 11.36 9.92 7.86
C ALA A 201 11.28 10.36 9.33
N ALA A 202 10.10 10.78 9.80
CA ALA A 202 9.93 11.34 11.13
C ALA A 202 10.01 10.27 12.25
N PRO A 203 10.48 10.64 13.45
CA PRO A 203 10.53 9.72 14.61
C PRO A 203 9.18 9.08 14.94
N ALA A 204 8.08 9.84 14.83
CA ALA A 204 6.74 9.33 15.10
C ALA A 204 6.36 8.18 14.16
N THR A 205 6.73 8.28 12.87
CA THR A 205 6.47 7.25 11.88
C THR A 205 7.37 6.03 12.09
N ARG A 206 8.64 6.26 12.48
CA ARG A 206 9.56 5.16 12.86
C ARG A 206 8.96 4.28 13.95
N VAL A 207 8.31 4.87 14.96
CA VAL A 207 7.65 4.11 16.04
C VAL A 207 6.52 3.22 15.51
N LEU A 208 5.75 3.67 14.51
CA LEU A 208 4.68 2.88 13.90
C LEU A 208 5.24 1.72 13.06
N TYR A 209 6.31 1.95 12.31
CA TYR A 209 7.01 0.91 11.55
C TYR A 209 7.66 -0.14 12.50
N ALA A 210 8.29 0.32 13.59
CA ALA A 210 8.82 -0.55 14.63
C ALA A 210 7.72 -1.41 15.27
N ARG A 211 6.53 -0.82 15.51
CA ARG A 211 5.37 -1.53 16.03
C ARG A 211 4.88 -2.60 15.06
N ALA A 212 4.87 -2.35 13.75
CA ALA A 212 4.54 -3.36 12.74
C ALA A 212 5.51 -4.54 12.79
N ALA A 213 6.82 -4.26 12.79
CA ALA A 213 7.84 -5.29 12.88
C ALA A 213 7.70 -6.13 14.16
N ALA A 214 7.51 -5.49 15.32
CA ALA A 214 7.31 -6.18 16.59
C ALA A 214 6.03 -7.01 16.61
N ARG A 215 4.93 -6.49 16.05
CA ARG A 215 3.65 -7.21 15.99
C ARG A 215 3.75 -8.44 15.11
N MET A 216 4.36 -8.33 13.92
CA MET A 216 4.63 -9.46 13.04
C MET A 216 5.41 -10.58 13.75
N GLN A 217 6.43 -10.23 14.55
CA GLN A 217 7.23 -11.22 15.27
C GLN A 217 6.48 -11.94 16.39
N ARG A 218 5.51 -11.28 17.05
CA ARG A 218 4.77 -11.84 18.19
C ARG A 218 3.42 -12.44 17.81
N TYR A 219 2.90 -12.13 16.63
CA TYR A 219 1.56 -12.54 16.21
C TYR A 219 1.45 -14.07 16.06
N ARG A 220 0.31 -14.62 16.47
CA ARG A 220 -0.08 -15.99 16.13
C ARG A 220 -1.27 -15.89 15.19
N ALA A 221 -1.14 -16.48 14.01
CA ALA A 221 -2.21 -16.43 13.03
C ALA A 221 -3.43 -17.21 13.54
N GLN A 222 -4.60 -16.61 13.39
CA GLN A 222 -5.89 -17.21 13.64
C GLN A 222 -6.11 -18.42 12.71
N TYR A 223 -5.61 -18.34 11.48
CA TYR A 223 -5.79 -19.39 10.48
C TYR A 223 -4.50 -20.19 10.29
N PRO A 224 -4.52 -21.54 10.40
CA PRO A 224 -3.34 -22.38 10.21
C PRO A 224 -2.63 -22.16 8.86
N ALA A 225 -3.40 -21.93 7.79
CA ALA A 225 -2.85 -21.61 6.47
C ALA A 225 -1.97 -20.34 6.49
N ASN A 226 -2.33 -19.34 7.29
CA ASN A 226 -1.56 -18.12 7.42
C ASN A 226 -0.39 -18.26 8.41
N GLN A 227 -0.47 -19.18 9.37
CA GLN A 227 0.64 -19.44 10.30
C GLN A 227 1.89 -19.92 9.56
N VAL A 228 1.75 -20.88 8.64
CA VAL A 228 2.87 -21.38 7.81
C VAL A 228 3.51 -20.25 6.99
N ARG A 229 2.67 -19.37 6.43
CA ARG A 229 3.11 -18.22 5.62
C ARG A 229 3.80 -17.16 6.47
N LEU A 230 3.28 -16.88 7.67
CA LEU A 230 3.91 -15.99 8.65
C LEU A 230 5.29 -16.49 9.06
N ASP A 231 5.43 -17.78 9.35
CA ASP A 231 6.72 -18.35 9.75
C ASP A 231 7.73 -18.31 8.59
N SER A 232 7.26 -18.53 7.35
CA SER A 232 8.09 -18.32 6.15
C SER A 232 8.50 -16.86 6.00
N ALA A 233 7.58 -15.91 6.20
CA ALA A 233 7.83 -14.49 6.11
C ALA A 233 8.84 -13.99 7.17
N ARG A 234 8.79 -14.53 8.39
CA ARG A 234 9.79 -14.25 9.44
C ARG A 234 11.18 -14.72 9.05
N ARG A 235 11.30 -15.95 8.51
CA ARG A 235 12.57 -16.46 8.00
C ARG A 235 13.10 -15.65 6.83
N PHE A 236 12.21 -15.22 5.93
CA PHE A 236 12.56 -14.33 4.82
C PHE A 236 13.13 -13.00 5.35
N LEU A 237 12.42 -12.35 6.28
CA LEU A 237 12.85 -11.08 6.88
C LEU A 237 14.20 -11.18 7.61
N ALA A 238 14.45 -12.29 8.31
CA ALA A 238 15.69 -12.53 9.03
C ALA A 238 16.93 -12.69 8.11
N ARG A 239 16.72 -12.97 6.82
CA ARG A 239 17.80 -13.14 5.83
C ARG A 239 18.07 -11.88 5.02
N LEU A 240 17.31 -10.82 5.22
CA LEU A 240 17.49 -9.58 4.47
C LEU A 240 18.77 -8.86 4.93
N PRO A 241 19.47 -8.17 4.00
CA PRO A 241 20.56 -7.29 4.39
C PRO A 241 20.01 -6.15 5.26
N GLN A 242 20.73 -5.88 6.35
CA GLN A 242 20.50 -4.71 7.21
C GLN A 242 21.00 -3.46 6.49
#